data_AF-K1RDI2-F1
#
_entry.id   AF-K1RDI2-F1
#
_cell.length_a   1.000
_cell.length_b   1.000
_cell.length_c   1.000
_cell.angle_alpha   90.00
_cell.angle_beta   90.00
_cell.angle_gamma   90.00
#
_symmetry.space_group_name_H-M   'P 1'
#
loop_
_entity.id
_entity.type
_entity.pdbx_description
1 polymer ?
#
loop_
_entity_poly.entity_id
_entity_poly.type
_entity_poly.pdbx_seq_one_letter_code
_entity_poly.pdbx_strand_id
1 'polypeptide(L)'
;LLLGCLLVAGYLPGSDKVSEVANGRLALWKVTILTYGKEGLLFQIFGMGPDSFYYALYQWGSDAMDWINRGLLDNNIYSNAHNEWLTLLVQQGILGVIAYGGIFLTAFRNLRISATRDPRA
;
A
#
# COMPACT_ATOMS: atom_id res chain seq x y z
N LEU A 1 2.52 2.62 11.17
CA LEU A 1 2.02 2.24 9.83
C LEU A 1 1.90 3.44 8.89
N LEU A 2 1.02 4.43 9.18
CA LEU A 2 0.91 5.69 8.42
C LEU A 2 2.23 6.49 8.35
N LEU A 3 2.99 6.53 9.45
CA LEU A 3 4.29 7.22 9.50
C LEU A 3 5.31 6.61 8.53
N GLY A 4 5.27 5.29 8.31
CA GLY A 4 6.12 4.59 7.36
C GLY A 4 5.74 4.91 5.92
N CYS A 5 4.45 4.95 5.60
CA CYS A 5 3.97 5.37 4.28
C CYS A 5 4.30 6.85 3.98
N LEU A 6 4.21 7.74 4.99
CA LEU A 6 4.55 9.17 4.85
C LEU A 6 6.06 9.41 4.69
N LEU A 7 6.91 8.66 5.43
CA LEU A 7 8.37 8.67 5.25
C LEU A 7 8.78 8.22 3.86
N VAL A 8 8.06 7.24 3.31
CA VAL A 8 8.38 6.60 2.03
C VAL A 8 7.81 7.36 0.82
N ALA A 9 6.65 8.02 0.97
CA ALA A 9 6.02 8.84 -0.07
C ALA A 9 6.78 10.14 -0.41
N GLY A 10 7.96 10.39 0.18
CA GLY A 10 8.81 11.52 -0.18
C GLY A 10 8.41 12.87 0.42
N TYR A 11 7.38 12.93 1.26
CA TYR A 11 6.96 14.16 1.93
C TYR A 11 7.90 14.64 3.05
N LEU A 12 8.94 13.86 3.37
CA LEU A 12 9.98 14.21 4.35
C LEU A 12 11.34 14.40 3.66
N PRO A 13 12.08 15.48 3.96
CA PRO A 13 13.43 15.70 3.45
C PRO A 13 14.34 14.52 3.81
N GLY A 14 15.02 13.91 2.83
CA GLY A 14 15.96 12.80 3.04
C GLY A 14 15.40 11.38 2.84
N SER A 15 14.16 11.24 2.36
CA SER A 15 13.53 9.94 2.07
C SER A 15 14.29 9.06 1.05
N ASP A 16 15.11 9.64 0.18
CA ASP A 16 15.93 8.91 -0.79
C ASP A 16 17.09 8.15 -0.13
N LYS A 17 17.73 8.80 0.85
CA LYS A 17 18.78 8.21 1.69
C LYS A 17 18.22 7.11 2.59
N VAL A 18 16.99 7.27 3.07
CA VAL A 18 16.31 6.26 3.90
C VAL A 18 15.96 5.02 3.07
N SER A 19 15.50 5.17 1.82
CA SER A 19 15.22 4.01 0.96
C SER A 19 16.47 3.25 0.53
N GLU A 20 17.61 3.93 0.31
CA GLU A 20 18.89 3.26 -0.01
C GLU A 20 19.47 2.48 1.18
N VAL A 21 19.20 2.92 2.42
CA VAL A 21 19.69 2.26 3.64
C VAL A 21 18.68 1.24 4.20
N ALA A 22 17.44 1.27 3.71
CA ALA A 22 16.36 0.47 4.27
C ALA A 22 16.17 -0.88 3.58
N ASN A 23 15.99 -1.91 4.42
CA ASN A 23 15.50 -3.25 4.12
C ASN A 23 14.54 -3.30 2.92
N GLY A 24 14.68 -4.27 2.01
CA GLY A 24 14.00 -4.34 0.70
C GLY A 24 12.47 -4.15 0.71
N ARG A 25 11.80 -4.36 1.86
CA ARG A 25 10.37 -4.04 2.04
C ARG A 25 10.07 -2.54 1.95
N LEU A 26 10.92 -1.67 2.49
CA LEU A 26 10.73 -0.22 2.42
C LEU A 26 10.98 0.30 1.01
N ALA A 27 11.96 -0.28 0.30
CA ALA A 27 12.14 -0.03 -1.13
C ALA A 27 10.90 -0.46 -1.92
N LEU A 28 10.34 -1.64 -1.64
CA LEU A 28 9.12 -2.16 -2.27
C LEU A 28 7.92 -1.23 -2.02
N TRP A 29 7.75 -0.73 -0.80
CA TRP A 29 6.69 0.22 -0.48
C TRP A 29 6.86 1.54 -1.23
N LYS A 30 8.10 2.02 -1.37
CA LYS A 30 8.41 3.26 -2.09
C LYS A 30 8.02 3.15 -3.54
N VAL A 31 8.52 2.12 -4.22
CA VAL A 31 8.19 1.92 -5.63
C VAL A 31 6.69 1.68 -5.81
N THR A 32 6.02 0.99 -4.89
CA THR A 32 4.56 0.80 -4.94
C THR A 32 3.81 2.13 -4.92
N ILE A 33 4.18 3.05 -4.02
CA ILE A 33 3.55 4.38 -3.93
C ILE A 33 3.87 5.22 -5.18
N LEU A 34 5.09 5.16 -5.68
CA LEU A 34 5.49 5.86 -6.91
C LEU A 34 4.72 5.35 -8.13
N THR A 35 4.60 4.03 -8.29
CA THR A 35 3.79 3.40 -9.34
C THR A 35 2.36 3.90 -9.24
N TYR A 36 1.70 3.76 -8.09
CA TYR A 36 0.32 4.22 -7.89
C TYR A 36 0.14 5.73 -8.17
N GLY A 37 1.11 6.55 -7.79
CA GLY A 37 1.07 8.00 -7.98
C GLY A 37 1.21 8.45 -9.44
N LYS A 38 1.84 7.64 -10.29
CA LYS A 38 1.99 7.91 -11.73
C LYS A 38 0.75 7.57 -12.55
N GLU A 39 -0.20 6.85 -11.96
CA GLU A 39 -1.40 6.40 -12.65
C GLU A 39 -2.46 7.49 -12.82
N GLY A 40 -3.34 7.28 -13.81
CA GLY A 40 -4.49 8.16 -14.04
C GLY A 40 -5.46 8.20 -12.86
N LEU A 41 -6.21 9.30 -12.73
CA LEU A 41 -7.11 9.53 -11.60
C LEU A 41 -8.15 8.42 -11.40
N LEU A 42 -8.64 7.80 -12.48
CA LEU A 42 -9.58 6.66 -12.39
C LEU A 42 -8.95 5.44 -11.70
N PHE A 43 -7.68 5.15 -11.98
CA PHE A 43 -6.95 4.07 -11.33
C PHE A 43 -6.76 4.36 -9.83
N GLN A 44 -6.46 5.60 -9.48
CA GLN A 44 -6.30 5.95 -8.07
C GLN A 44 -7.63 5.79 -7.31
N ILE A 45 -8.76 6.02 -7.97
CA ILE A 45 -10.07 5.86 -7.34
C ILE A 45 -10.46 4.38 -7.19
N PHE A 46 -10.32 3.59 -8.27
CA PHE A 46 -10.89 2.24 -8.37
C PHE A 46 -9.87 1.09 -8.33
N GLY A 47 -8.58 1.39 -8.49
CA GLY A 47 -7.50 0.40 -8.61
C GLY A 47 -7.43 -0.28 -9.98
N MET A 48 -6.48 -1.20 -10.12
CA MET A 48 -6.29 -2.00 -11.34
C MET A 48 -7.14 -3.29 -11.36
N GLY A 49 -7.84 -3.60 -10.28
CA GLY A 49 -8.59 -4.83 -10.07
C GLY A 49 -7.86 -5.86 -9.18
N PRO A 50 -8.53 -6.94 -8.78
CA PRO A 50 -7.93 -7.99 -7.94
C PRO A 50 -6.76 -8.70 -8.63
N ASP A 51 -5.75 -9.10 -7.84
CA ASP A 51 -4.55 -9.84 -8.27
C ASP A 51 -3.71 -9.14 -9.37
N SER A 52 -3.84 -7.83 -9.45
CA SER A 52 -3.20 -7.00 -10.48
C SER A 52 -1.86 -6.39 -10.05
N PHE A 53 -1.44 -6.60 -8.80
CA PHE A 53 -0.28 -5.91 -8.22
C PHE A 53 1.00 -6.16 -9.03
N TYR A 54 1.22 -7.40 -9.48
CA TYR A 54 2.33 -7.74 -10.35
C TYR A 54 2.31 -6.91 -11.65
N TYR A 55 1.15 -6.82 -12.30
CA TYR A 55 0.99 -6.06 -13.55
C TYR A 55 1.25 -4.56 -13.34
N ALA A 56 0.72 -3.99 -12.26
CA ALA A 56 0.97 -2.60 -11.90
C ALA A 56 2.47 -2.34 -11.69
N LEU A 57 3.14 -3.22 -10.95
CA LEU A 57 4.53 -3.01 -10.57
C LEU A 57 5.50 -3.21 -11.74
N TYR A 58 5.32 -4.26 -12.55
CA TYR A 58 6.29 -4.67 -13.57
C TYR A 58 5.96 -4.21 -15.00
N GLN A 59 4.68 -4.16 -15.36
CA GLN A 59 4.29 -3.82 -16.73
C GLN A 59 4.09 -2.31 -16.89
N TRP A 60 3.66 -1.63 -15.82
CA TRP A 60 3.33 -0.20 -15.84
C TRP A 60 4.37 0.62 -15.07
N GLY A 61 4.94 0.07 -13.99
CA GLY A 61 6.04 0.68 -13.24
C GLY A 61 7.40 0.47 -13.91
N SER A 62 7.87 1.43 -14.71
CA SER A 62 9.27 1.42 -15.20
C SER A 62 10.29 1.49 -14.06
N ASP A 63 9.89 2.03 -12.90
CA ASP A 63 10.75 2.20 -11.74
C ASP A 63 11.07 0.88 -11.04
N ALA A 64 10.16 -0.10 -11.02
CA ALA A 64 10.42 -1.36 -10.30
C ALA A 64 11.55 -2.16 -10.94
N MET A 65 11.55 -2.23 -12.27
CA MET A 65 12.64 -2.86 -13.02
C MET A 65 13.97 -2.10 -12.88
N ASP A 66 13.95 -0.77 -12.90
CA ASP A 66 15.13 0.04 -12.61
C ASP A 66 15.70 -0.24 -11.21
N TRP A 67 14.84 -0.37 -10.21
CA TRP A 67 15.25 -0.56 -8.83
C TRP A 67 15.75 -1.97 -8.55
N ILE A 68 15.21 -2.98 -9.24
CA ILE A 68 15.79 -4.34 -9.28
C ILE A 68 17.18 -4.30 -9.90
N ASN A 69 17.35 -3.63 -11.05
CA ASN A 69 18.64 -3.51 -11.73
C ASN A 69 19.71 -2.79 -10.88
N ARG A 70 19.27 -1.85 -10.03
CA ARG A 70 20.13 -1.12 -9.07
C ARG A 70 20.40 -1.87 -7.77
N GLY A 71 19.84 -3.08 -7.60
CA GLY A 71 20.00 -3.90 -6.41
C GLY A 71 19.27 -3.37 -5.16
N LEU A 72 18.30 -2.47 -5.34
CA LEU A 72 17.47 -1.92 -4.26
C LEU A 72 16.30 -2.84 -3.89
N LEU A 73 15.88 -3.66 -4.86
CA LEU A 73 14.91 -4.73 -4.70
C LEU A 73 15.59 -6.06 -4.98
N ASP A 74 15.13 -7.12 -4.32
CA ASP A 74 15.60 -8.46 -4.62
C ASP A 74 15.17 -8.83 -6.05
N ASN A 75 15.94 -9.69 -6.71
CA ASN A 75 15.58 -10.26 -8.02
C ASN A 75 14.48 -11.33 -7.87
N ASN A 76 13.40 -10.99 -7.18
CA ASN A 76 12.26 -11.86 -6.92
C ASN A 76 10.99 -11.24 -7.49
N ILE A 77 10.07 -12.08 -7.95
CA ILE A 77 8.80 -11.63 -8.48
C ILE A 77 7.86 -11.28 -7.32
N TYR A 78 7.41 -10.02 -7.27
CA TYR A 78 6.52 -9.52 -6.21
C TYR A 78 5.06 -9.56 -6.68
N SER A 79 4.23 -10.37 -6.01
CA SER A 79 2.77 -10.41 -6.21
C SER A 79 2.00 -9.52 -5.24
N ASN A 80 2.66 -8.96 -4.23
CA ASN A 80 2.09 -8.01 -3.27
C ASN A 80 3.19 -7.10 -2.69
N ALA A 81 2.79 -6.01 -2.02
CA ALA A 81 3.71 -5.08 -1.40
C ALA A 81 4.26 -5.57 -0.04
N HIS A 82 3.96 -6.81 0.38
CA HIS A 82 4.11 -7.27 1.76
C HIS A 82 3.48 -6.32 2.81
N ASN A 83 2.48 -5.55 2.37
CA ASN A 83 1.66 -4.66 3.16
C ASN A 83 0.26 -4.66 2.55
N GLU A 84 -0.70 -5.12 3.32
CA GLU A 84 -2.08 -5.32 2.86
C GLU A 84 -2.70 -4.01 2.38
N TRP A 85 -2.49 -2.91 3.11
CA TRP A 85 -3.05 -1.60 2.75
C TRP A 85 -2.50 -1.06 1.44
N LEU A 86 -1.19 -1.22 1.20
CA LEU A 86 -0.57 -0.82 -0.07
C LEU A 86 -0.99 -1.72 -1.22
N THR A 87 -1.12 -3.02 -0.96
CA THR A 87 -1.59 -3.99 -1.96
C THR A 87 -3.03 -3.69 -2.36
N LEU A 88 -3.91 -3.44 -1.39
CA LEU A 88 -5.29 -3.00 -1.60
C LEU A 88 -5.38 -1.63 -2.28
N LEU A 89 -4.48 -0.69 -1.95
CA LEU A 89 -4.45 0.62 -2.60
C LEU A 89 -4.21 0.49 -4.11
N VAL A 90 -3.28 -0.36 -4.53
CA VAL A 90 -3.01 -0.63 -5.95
C VAL A 90 -4.17 -1.38 -6.61
N GLN A 91 -4.71 -2.40 -5.94
CA GLN A 91 -5.69 -3.30 -6.54
C GLN A 91 -7.11 -2.73 -6.57
N GLN A 92 -7.55 -2.02 -5.52
CA GLN A 92 -8.91 -1.50 -5.38
C GLN A 92 -8.99 0.02 -5.19
N GLY A 93 -7.87 0.73 -5.24
CA GLY A 93 -7.84 2.18 -5.14
C GLY A 93 -8.24 2.72 -3.76
N ILE A 94 -8.41 4.03 -3.68
CA ILE A 94 -8.78 4.68 -2.41
C ILE A 94 -10.17 4.26 -1.92
N LEU A 95 -11.11 3.97 -2.83
CA LEU A 95 -12.45 3.51 -2.45
C LEU A 95 -12.39 2.13 -1.79
N GLY A 96 -11.57 1.22 -2.34
CA GLY A 96 -11.30 -0.09 -1.73
C GLY A 96 -10.69 0.02 -0.35
N VAL A 97 -9.68 0.89 -0.18
CA VAL A 97 -9.04 1.14 1.11
C VAL A 97 -10.03 1.71 2.15
N ILE A 98 -10.87 2.67 1.75
CA ILE A 98 -11.91 3.23 2.62
C ILE A 98 -12.92 2.17 3.01
N ALA A 99 -13.40 1.37 2.04
CA ALA A 99 -14.35 0.29 2.31
C ALA A 99 -13.76 -0.75 3.27
N TYR A 100 -12.52 -1.20 3.03
CA TYR A 100 -11.81 -2.13 3.89
C TYR A 100 -11.65 -1.58 5.31
N GLY A 101 -11.23 -0.33 5.47
CA GLY A 101 -11.17 0.34 6.77
C GLY A 101 -12.54 0.48 7.45
N GLY A 102 -13.59 0.75 6.68
CA GLY A 102 -14.96 0.85 7.14
C GLY A 102 -15.50 -0.43 7.77
N ILE A 103 -15.08 -1.61 7.28
CA ILE A 103 -15.42 -2.91 7.86
C ILE A 103 -14.90 -3.00 9.30
N PHE A 104 -13.60 -2.74 9.51
CA PHE A 104 -13.01 -2.79 10.85
C PHE A 104 -13.60 -1.74 11.78
N LEU A 105 -13.78 -0.51 11.29
CA LEU A 105 -14.37 0.57 12.08
C LEU A 105 -15.78 0.20 12.57
N THR A 106 -16.60 -0.38 11.69
CA THR A 106 -17.95 -0.83 12.02
C THR A 106 -17.91 -1.99 13.00
N ALA A 107 -17.01 -2.96 12.81
CA ALA A 107 -16.82 -4.07 13.74
C ALA A 107 -16.45 -3.59 15.14
N PHE A 108 -15.47 -2.68 15.26
CA PHE A 108 -15.09 -2.10 16.55
C PHE A 108 -16.22 -1.31 17.20
N ARG A 109 -16.97 -0.53 16.42
CA ARG A 109 -18.15 0.19 16.91
C ARG A 109 -19.18 -0.78 17.49
N ASN A 110 -19.48 -1.87 16.78
CA ASN A 110 -20.45 -2.87 17.21
C ASN A 110 -19.98 -3.62 18.47
N LEU A 111 -18.71 -4.02 18.52
CA LEU A 111 -18.13 -4.65 19.70
C LEU A 111 -18.17 -3.73 20.92
N ARG A 112 -17.87 -2.44 20.74
CA ARG A 112 -17.99 -1.44 21.82
C ARG A 112 -19.41 -1.34 22.34
N ILE A 113 -20.40 -1.27 21.45
CA ILE A 113 -21.82 -1.20 21.85
C ILE A 113 -22.22 -2.47 22.62
N SER A 114 -21.87 -3.65 22.12
CA SER A 114 -22.15 -4.92 22.78
C SER A 114 -21.51 -5.04 24.15
N ALA A 115 -20.26 -4.57 24.31
CA ALA A 115 -19.56 -4.58 25.61
C ALA A 115 -20.20 -3.65 26.66
N THR A 116 -20.91 -2.60 26.22
CA THR A 116 -21.61 -1.66 27.12
C THR A 116 -23.05 -2.05 27.43
N ARG A 117 -23.60 -3.07 26.77
CA ARG A 117 -24.93 -3.60 27.08
C ARG A 117 -24.82 -4.51 28.30
N ASP A 118 -25.69 -4.32 29.27
CA ASP A 118 -25.83 -5.24 30.40
C ASP A 118 -26.27 -6.61 29.83
N PRO A 119 -25.51 -7.69 30.03
CA PRO A 119 -25.89 -9.02 29.57
C PRO A 119 -27.16 -9.58 30.25
N ARG A 120 -27.73 -8.86 31.23
CA ARG A 120 -28.92 -9.26 32.00
C ARG A 120 -30.18 -8.43 31.68
N ALA A 121 -30.08 -7.44 30.78
CA ALA A 121 -31.22 -6.61 30.35
C ALA A 121 -32.00 -7.25 29.19
#